data_AF-A0A4P9VM44-F1
#
_entry.id   AF-A0A4P9VM44-F1
#
_cell.length_a   1.000
_cell.length_b   1.000
_cell.length_c   1.000
_cell.angle_alpha   90.00
_cell.angle_beta   90.00
_cell.angle_gamma   90.00
#
_symmetry.space_group_name_H-M   'P 1'
#
loop_
_entity.id
_entity.type
_entity.pdbx_description
1 polymer ?
#
loop_
_entity_poly.entity_id
_entity_poly.type
_entity_poly.pdbx_seq_one_letter_code
_entity_poly.pdbx_strand_id
1 'polypeptide(L)'
;MKNSTQINFISGHLDLTKTEFDVHYRPRIDQALACNEAFVIGDARGADTLAQQYLLGKTTAVTIYHMFTSPRNNVGFKTIGGFQSDSERDKHMTLASTHDIAWVRLGRENSGTQKNLNRRKKRVADNKP
;
A
#
# COMPACT_ATOMS: atom_id res chain seq x y z
N MET A 1 -17.59 0.29 -21.46
CA MET A 1 -16.54 1.03 -20.73
C MET A 1 -15.74 -0.01 -19.96
N LYS A 2 -14.42 -0.10 -20.14
CA LYS A 2 -13.62 -0.98 -19.28
C LYS A 2 -13.65 -0.34 -17.89
N ASN A 3 -14.38 -0.94 -16.94
CA ASN A 3 -14.23 -0.59 -15.54
C ASN A 3 -12.81 -0.96 -15.15
N SER A 4 -11.89 0.00 -15.23
CA SER A 4 -10.53 -0.19 -14.75
C SER A 4 -10.61 -0.50 -13.27
N THR A 5 -10.24 -1.72 -12.89
CA THR A 5 -10.17 -2.13 -11.49
C THR A 5 -9.29 -1.15 -10.73
N GLN A 6 -9.84 -0.50 -9.70
CA GLN A 6 -9.05 0.37 -8.84
C GLN A 6 -8.12 -0.49 -8.00
N ILE A 7 -6.88 -0.04 -7.87
CA ILE A 7 -5.85 -0.72 -7.09
C ILE A 7 -5.32 0.28 -6.07
N ASN A 8 -5.41 -0.08 -4.80
CA ASN A 8 -5.02 0.76 -3.67
C ASN A 8 -3.63 0.36 -3.18
N PHE A 9 -2.70 1.31 -3.16
CA PHE A 9 -1.41 1.13 -2.50
C PHE A 9 -1.53 1.51 -1.03
N ILE A 10 -1.45 0.51 -0.14
CA ILE A 10 -1.42 0.73 1.30
C ILE A 10 0.03 0.91 1.74
N SER A 11 0.34 2.03 2.40
CA SER A 11 1.66 2.25 3.03
C SER A 11 1.54 3.10 4.29
N GLY A 12 2.53 3.00 5.20
CA GLY A 12 2.47 3.70 6.48
C GLY A 12 3.72 3.53 7.33
N HIS A 13 3.59 3.92 8.60
CA HIS A 13 4.71 3.91 9.56
C HIS A 13 5.02 2.49 10.04
N LEU A 14 6.31 2.23 10.30
CA LEU A 14 6.80 0.94 10.83
C LEU A 14 6.37 0.71 12.29
N ASP A 15 6.08 1.79 13.01
CA ASP A 15 5.59 1.83 14.39
C ASP A 15 4.11 2.22 14.45
N LEU A 16 3.33 2.00 13.39
CA LEU A 16 1.90 2.24 13.38
C LEU A 16 1.20 1.36 14.43
N THR A 17 0.45 2.00 15.32
CA THR A 17 -0.34 1.29 16.33
C THR A 17 -1.64 0.74 15.74
N LYS A 18 -2.27 -0.22 16.43
CA LYS A 18 -3.59 -0.73 16.04
C LYS A 18 -4.65 0.37 16.04
N THR A 19 -4.63 1.26 17.04
CA THR A 19 -5.56 2.39 17.13
C THR A 19 -5.40 3.35 15.96
N GLU A 20 -4.18 3.73 15.60
CA GLU A 20 -3.94 4.58 14.43
C GLU A 20 -4.37 3.88 13.13
N PHE A 21 -4.15 2.57 13.01
CA PHE A 21 -4.63 1.78 11.88
C PHE A 21 -6.16 1.81 11.78
N ASP A 22 -6.85 1.56 12.89
CA ASP A 22 -8.31 1.51 12.92
C ASP A 22 -8.93 2.89 12.62
N VAL A 23 -8.28 3.99 13.00
CA VAL A 23 -8.75 5.35 12.71
C VAL A 23 -8.44 5.78 11.27
N HIS A 24 -7.22 5.54 10.78
CA HIS A 24 -6.75 6.16 9.53
C HIS A 24 -6.80 5.24 8.30
N TYR A 25 -6.81 3.92 8.50
CA TYR A 25 -6.72 2.94 7.42
C TYR A 25 -8.01 2.14 7.25
N ARG A 26 -8.53 1.56 8.34
CA ARG A 26 -9.69 0.63 8.28
C ARG A 26 -10.88 1.21 7.49
N PRO A 27 -11.37 2.45 7.74
CA PRO A 27 -12.53 2.96 7.01
C PRO A 27 -12.32 3.04 5.49
N ARG A 28 -11.11 3.40 5.05
CA ARG A 28 -10.76 3.47 3.63
C ARG A 28 -10.59 2.09 3.01
N ILE A 29 -10.03 1.15 3.75
CA ILE A 29 -9.93 -0.25 3.31
C ILE A 29 -11.32 -0.87 3.19
N ASP A 30 -12.22 -0.62 4.14
CA ASP A 30 -13.60 -1.13 4.10
C ASP A 30 -14.37 -0.57 2.91
N GLN A 31 -14.19 0.72 2.59
CA GLN A 31 -14.75 1.33 1.38
C GLN A 31 -14.23 0.66 0.10
N ALA A 32 -12.91 0.46 0.01
CA ALA A 32 -12.29 -0.21 -1.15
C ALA A 32 -12.78 -1.67 -1.29
N LEU A 33 -12.93 -2.39 -0.18
CA LEU A 33 -13.51 -3.74 -0.17
C LEU A 33 -14.96 -3.75 -0.67
N ALA A 34 -15.79 -2.81 -0.22
CA ALA A 34 -17.18 -2.68 -0.68
C ALA A 34 -17.28 -2.42 -2.18
N CYS A 35 -16.28 -1.76 -2.76
CA CYS A 35 -16.17 -1.50 -4.19
C CYS A 35 -15.48 -2.63 -4.99
N ASN A 36 -15.13 -3.76 -4.35
CA ASN A 36 -14.36 -4.86 -4.95
C ASN A 36 -13.02 -4.42 -5.56
N GLU A 37 -12.36 -3.44 -4.93
CA GLU A 37 -11.06 -2.94 -5.36
C GLU A 37 -9.93 -3.86 -4.91
N ALA A 38 -8.80 -3.80 -5.61
CA ALA A 38 -7.61 -4.59 -5.28
C ALA A 38 -6.60 -3.78 -4.46
N PHE A 39 -5.62 -4.48 -3.88
CA PHE A 39 -4.61 -3.89 -3.01
C PHE A 39 -3.19 -4.32 -3.39
N VAL A 40 -2.25 -3.37 -3.30
CA VAL A 40 -0.82 -3.65 -3.28
C VAL A 40 -0.24 -3.12 -1.97
N ILE A 41 0.61 -3.93 -1.34
CA ILE A 41 1.13 -3.66 0.01
C ILE A 41 2.61 -4.07 0.05
N GLY A 42 3.42 -3.40 0.85
CA GLY A 42 4.76 -3.87 1.17
C GLY A 42 4.77 -5.04 2.15
N ASP A 43 5.97 -5.46 2.52
CA ASP A 43 6.25 -6.58 3.43
C ASP A 43 6.82 -6.13 4.79
N ALA A 44 6.79 -4.83 5.09
CA ALA A 44 7.39 -4.29 6.30
C ALA A 44 6.53 -4.56 7.56
N ARG A 45 7.09 -4.25 8.73
CA ARG A 45 6.32 -4.20 9.98
C ARG A 45 5.43 -2.96 10.04
N GLY A 46 4.50 -2.92 11.00
CA GLY A 46 3.62 -1.77 11.21
C GLY A 46 2.45 -1.77 10.23
N ALA A 47 2.27 -0.69 9.47
CA ALA A 47 1.12 -0.51 8.58
C ALA A 47 0.90 -1.68 7.62
N ASP A 48 1.97 -2.17 6.97
CA ASP A 48 1.90 -3.27 6.01
C ASP A 48 1.40 -4.56 6.67
N THR A 49 1.98 -4.92 7.82
CA THR A 49 1.57 -6.10 8.60
C THR A 49 0.11 -6.00 9.05
N LEU A 50 -0.30 -4.85 9.59
CA LEU A 50 -1.68 -4.62 10.04
C LEU A 50 -2.67 -4.68 8.89
N ALA A 51 -2.32 -4.14 7.72
CA ALA A 51 -3.15 -4.20 6.51
C ALA A 51 -3.29 -5.62 5.98
N GLN A 52 -2.17 -6.35 5.88
CA GLN A 52 -2.16 -7.75 5.49
C GLN A 52 -3.08 -8.61 6.38
N GLN A 53 -2.89 -8.51 7.71
CA GLN A 53 -3.72 -9.23 8.67
C GLN A 53 -5.19 -8.84 8.57
N TYR A 54 -5.48 -7.56 8.32
CA TYR A 54 -6.86 -7.09 8.20
C TYR A 54 -7.56 -7.60 6.94
N LEU A 55 -6.84 -7.70 5.83
CA LEU A 55 -7.40 -8.17 4.54
C LEU A 55 -7.51 -9.69 4.45
N LEU A 56 -6.74 -10.43 5.26
CA LEU A 56 -6.79 -11.89 5.27
C LEU A 56 -8.21 -12.39 5.55
N GLY A 57 -8.69 -13.29 4.68
CA GLY A 57 -10.05 -13.83 4.75
C GLY A 57 -11.16 -12.88 4.25
N LYS A 58 -10.85 -11.60 3.95
CA LYS A 58 -11.83 -10.65 3.38
C LYS A 58 -11.77 -10.55 1.86
N THR A 59 -10.59 -10.75 1.29
CA THR A 59 -10.40 -10.71 -0.17
C THR A 59 -9.15 -11.49 -0.56
N THR A 60 -9.10 -11.97 -1.80
CA THR A 60 -7.89 -12.56 -2.42
C THR A 60 -7.19 -11.57 -3.36
N ALA A 61 -7.77 -10.39 -3.57
CA ALA A 61 -7.26 -9.35 -4.46
C ALA A 61 -6.16 -8.50 -3.81
N VAL A 62 -5.14 -9.16 -3.24
CA VAL A 62 -3.99 -8.54 -2.57
C VAL A 62 -2.70 -9.09 -3.14
N THR A 63 -1.76 -8.19 -3.44
CA THR A 63 -0.41 -8.54 -3.87
C THR A 63 0.63 -7.90 -2.95
N ILE A 64 1.53 -8.71 -2.38
CA ILE A 64 2.60 -8.24 -1.51
C ILE A 64 3.87 -8.03 -2.30
N TYR A 65 4.40 -6.82 -2.25
CA TYR A 65 5.67 -6.46 -2.88
C TYR A 65 6.78 -6.57 -1.85
N HIS A 66 7.88 -7.23 -2.22
CA HIS A 66 9.02 -7.39 -1.33
C HIS A 66 10.35 -7.27 -2.06
N MET A 67 11.40 -6.96 -1.30
CA MET A 67 12.75 -6.94 -1.82
C MET A 67 13.30 -8.36 -1.96
N PHE A 68 14.32 -8.52 -2.80
CA PHE A 68 15.08 -9.77 -2.95
C PHE A 68 14.19 -10.99 -3.27
N THR A 69 14.54 -12.16 -2.76
CA THR A 69 13.95 -13.44 -3.14
C THR A 69 12.73 -13.83 -2.31
N SER A 70 12.55 -13.29 -1.10
CA SER A 70 11.45 -13.64 -0.20
C SER A 70 10.97 -12.45 0.63
N PRO A 71 9.66 -12.39 0.98
CA PRO A 71 9.13 -11.33 1.81
C PRO A 71 9.58 -11.46 3.26
N ARG A 72 9.79 -10.33 3.92
CA ARG A 72 10.00 -10.27 5.38
C ARG A 72 8.75 -10.74 6.13
N ASN A 73 7.58 -10.33 5.66
CA ASN A 73 6.28 -10.73 6.19
C ASN A 73 5.27 -10.95 5.06
N ASN A 74 4.56 -12.07 5.11
CA ASN A 74 3.42 -12.36 4.24
C ASN A 74 2.46 -13.31 4.95
N VAL A 75 1.19 -12.90 5.09
CA VAL A 75 0.13 -13.73 5.73
C VAL A 75 -0.49 -14.78 4.80
N GLY A 76 0.02 -14.94 3.57
CA GLY A 76 -0.42 -15.96 2.62
C GLY A 76 -0.93 -15.40 1.28
N PHE A 77 -0.70 -14.13 0.99
CA PHE A 77 -1.07 -13.51 -0.28
C PHE A 77 -0.05 -13.78 -1.38
N LYS A 78 -0.46 -13.53 -2.64
CA LYS A 78 0.44 -13.56 -3.79
C LYS A 78 1.54 -12.51 -3.63
N THR A 79 2.73 -12.79 -4.14
CA THR A 79 3.87 -11.89 -4.01
C THR A 79 4.45 -11.47 -5.35
N ILE A 80 5.05 -10.27 -5.38
CA ILE A 80 5.95 -9.80 -6.43
C ILE A 80 7.26 -9.37 -5.76
N GLY A 81 8.32 -10.12 -6.03
CA GLY A 81 9.65 -9.90 -5.45
C GLY A 81 10.67 -9.34 -6.43
N GLY A 82 11.94 -9.41 -6.04
CA GLY A 82 13.10 -9.14 -6.91
C GLY A 82 13.66 -7.72 -6.85
N PHE A 83 12.99 -6.81 -6.14
CA PHE A 83 13.45 -5.42 -6.03
C PHE A 83 14.70 -5.31 -5.14
N GLN A 84 15.63 -4.44 -5.52
CA GLN A 84 16.92 -4.27 -4.84
C GLN A 84 16.89 -3.14 -3.79
N SER A 85 15.85 -2.30 -3.79
CA SER A 85 15.69 -1.24 -2.80
C SER A 85 14.23 -0.94 -2.48
N ASP A 86 13.97 -0.35 -1.31
CA ASP A 86 12.64 0.16 -0.96
C ASP A 86 12.14 1.18 -1.99
N SER A 87 13.02 2.07 -2.49
CA SER A 87 12.64 3.08 -3.48
C SER A 87 12.21 2.47 -4.81
N GLU A 88 12.87 1.39 -5.25
CA GLU A 88 12.50 0.67 -6.47
C GLU A 88 11.16 -0.04 -6.29
N ARG A 89 11.00 -0.81 -5.21
CA ARG A 89 9.75 -1.48 -4.85
C ARG A 89 8.59 -0.51 -4.78
N ASP A 90 8.75 0.59 -4.06
CA ASP A 90 7.71 1.58 -3.83
C ASP A 90 7.34 2.35 -5.11
N LYS A 91 8.33 2.61 -5.99
CA LYS A 91 8.07 3.13 -7.34
C LYS A 91 7.21 2.14 -8.13
N HIS A 92 7.51 0.84 -8.04
CA HIS A 92 6.75 -0.17 -8.76
C HIS A 92 5.32 -0.32 -8.24
N MET A 93 5.11 -0.29 -6.92
CA MET A 93 3.76 -0.26 -6.32
C MET A 93 2.99 1.00 -6.72
N THR A 94 3.66 2.16 -6.79
CA THR A 94 3.03 3.40 -7.29
C THR A 94 2.60 3.27 -8.76
N LEU A 95 3.37 2.59 -9.61
CA LEU A 95 2.99 2.37 -11.00
C LEU A 95 1.86 1.35 -11.14
N ALA A 96 1.84 0.32 -10.27
CA ALA A 96 0.86 -0.75 -10.27
C ALA A 96 -0.49 -0.36 -9.64
N SER A 97 -0.57 0.78 -8.95
CA SER A 97 -1.77 1.23 -8.26
C SER A 97 -2.37 2.53 -8.82
N THR A 98 -3.67 2.74 -8.58
CA THR A 98 -4.40 3.96 -8.97
C THR A 98 -4.54 4.94 -7.82
N HIS A 99 -4.61 4.46 -6.57
CA HIS A 99 -4.79 5.28 -5.37
C HIS A 99 -3.78 4.92 -4.27
N ASP A 100 -3.64 5.83 -3.29
CA ASP A 100 -2.89 5.57 -2.06
C ASP A 100 -3.85 5.56 -0.86
N ILE A 101 -3.78 4.52 -0.04
CA ILE A 101 -4.34 4.49 1.31
C ILE A 101 -3.16 4.63 2.27
N ALA A 102 -2.87 5.87 2.64
CA ALA A 102 -1.73 6.20 3.47
C ALA A 102 -2.05 7.35 4.44
N TRP A 103 -1.33 7.38 5.55
CA TRP A 103 -1.42 8.44 6.54
C TRP A 103 -0.03 8.79 7.08
N VAL A 104 0.24 10.08 7.12
CA VAL A 104 1.50 10.64 7.65
C VAL A 104 1.17 11.25 9.01
N ARG A 105 1.76 10.69 10.07
CA ARG A 105 1.67 11.24 11.42
C ARG A 105 2.28 12.65 11.41
N LEU A 106 1.66 13.59 12.11
CA LEU A 106 2.17 14.95 12.24
C LEU A 106 3.63 14.93 12.73
N GLY A 107 4.51 15.68 12.06
CA GLY A 107 5.95 15.69 12.33
C GLY A 107 6.75 14.57 11.64
N ARG A 108 6.12 13.76 10.77
CA ARG A 108 6.76 12.66 10.02
C ARG A 108 6.73 12.89 8.50
N GLU A 109 6.76 14.14 8.07
CA GLU A 109 6.68 14.56 6.66
C GLU A 109 7.92 14.17 5.85
N ASN A 110 9.02 13.73 6.50
CA ASN A 110 10.19 13.16 5.82
C ASN A 110 10.18 11.61 5.73
N SER A 111 9.06 10.98 6.10
CA SER A 111 8.89 9.52 6.10
C SER A 111 8.82 8.89 4.70
N GLY A 112 9.02 7.57 4.63
CA GLY A 112 8.78 6.78 3.41
C GLY A 112 7.34 6.92 2.89
N THR A 113 6.37 6.97 3.80
CA THR A 113 4.96 7.19 3.48
C THR A 113 4.74 8.53 2.76
N GLN A 114 5.34 9.62 3.24
CA GLN A 114 5.25 10.92 2.53
C GLN A 114 5.92 10.86 1.16
N LYS A 115 7.05 10.15 1.03
CA LYS A 115 7.71 9.95 -0.28
C LYS A 115 6.80 9.24 -1.28
N ASN A 116 6.02 8.25 -0.85
CA ASN A 116 5.07 7.54 -1.70
C ASN A 116 3.92 8.45 -2.17
N LEU A 117 3.33 9.22 -1.25
CA LEU A 117 2.33 10.23 -1.59
C LEU A 117 2.86 11.28 -2.58
N ASN A 118 4.10 11.75 -2.37
CA ASN A 118 4.74 12.70 -3.28
C ASN A 118 4.96 12.09 -4.67
N ARG A 119 5.31 10.80 -4.74
CA ARG A 119 5.49 10.08 -6.00
C ARG A 119 4.18 9.99 -6.78
N ARG A 120 3.04 9.71 -6.13
CA ARG A 120 1.74 9.72 -6.80
C ARG A 120 1.34 11.12 -7.25
N LYS A 121 1.52 12.14 -6.42
CA LYS A 121 1.23 13.54 -6.81
C LYS A 121 1.99 13.94 -8.07
N LYS A 122 3.29 13.62 -8.13
CA LYS A 122 4.11 13.87 -9.32
C LYS A 122 3.57 13.13 -10.55
N ARG A 123 3.26 11.84 -10.42
CA ARG A 123 2.67 11.05 -11.51
C ARG A 123 1.35 11.63 -12.03
N VAL A 124 0.49 12.11 -11.15
CA VAL A 124 -0.79 12.74 -11.56
C VAL A 124 -0.54 14.06 -12.30
N ALA A 125 0.43 14.86 -11.85
CA ALA A 125 0.82 16.09 -12.54
C ALA A 125 1.42 15.83 -13.93
N ASP A 126 2.30 14.83 -14.05
CA ASP A 126 2.97 14.45 -15.31
C ASP A 126 1.98 13.86 -16.35
N ASN A 127 0.81 13.37 -15.91
CA ASN A 127 -0.23 12.79 -16.77
C ASN A 127 -1.41 13.75 -17.04
N LYS A 128 -1.30 15.02 -16.64
CA LYS A 128 -2.31 16.03 -16.99
C LYS A 128 -2.10 16.44 -18.47
N PRO A 129 -3.17 16.50 -19.29
CA PRO A 129 -3.06 16.90 -20.70
C PRO A 129 -2.55 18.32 -20.89
#